data_AF-A0AAD4S2M6-F1
#
_entry.id   AF-A0AAD4S2M6-F1
#
_cell.length_a   1.000
_cell.length_b   1.000
_cell.length_c   1.000
_cell.angle_alpha   90.00
_cell.angle_beta   90.00
_cell.angle_gamma   90.00
#
_symmetry.space_group_name_H-M   'P 1'
#
loop_
_entity.id
_entity.type
_entity.pdbx_description
1 polymer ?
#
loop_
_entity_poly.entity_id
_entity_poly.type
_entity_poly.pdbx_seq_one_letter_code
_entity_poly.pdbx_strand_id
1 'polypeptide(L)'
;MVNMFFLKFSSFIALIIFVFAIINTTTTPVEGALCERASQTWSGSCLNTKGCNKQCQNWEKARNGACHTRKAKQMCFCYFDTCSSPTLCEKASQTWSGSCFNNGGCDRQCKTWEKAVRGNCKTRTGKKMCFCYFNKC
;
A
#
# COMPACT_ATOMS: atom_id res chain seq x y z
N MET A 1 -56.74 0.02 -37.57
CA MET A 1 -55.83 -1.10 -37.27
C MET A 1 -54.43 -0.54 -37.09
N VAL A 2 -54.01 -0.30 -35.85
CA VAL A 2 -52.63 0.13 -35.59
C VAL A 2 -51.76 -1.10 -35.79
N ASN A 3 -50.90 -1.02 -36.80
CA ASN A 3 -50.24 -2.16 -37.40
C ASN A 3 -49.32 -2.82 -36.35
N MET A 4 -49.61 -4.09 -35.99
CA MET A 4 -48.98 -4.81 -34.88
C MET A 4 -47.44 -4.90 -34.99
N PHE A 5 -46.91 -4.72 -36.20
CA PHE A 5 -45.49 -4.54 -36.48
C PHE A 5 -44.88 -3.26 -35.86
N PHE A 6 -45.59 -2.14 -35.89
CA PHE A 6 -45.12 -0.85 -35.38
C PHE A 6 -45.04 -0.82 -33.85
N LEU A 7 -45.93 -1.54 -33.15
CA LEU A 7 -45.92 -1.67 -31.69
C LEU A 7 -44.69 -2.44 -31.21
N LYS A 8 -44.27 -3.49 -31.94
CA LYS A 8 -43.07 -4.28 -31.61
C LYS A 8 -41.78 -3.51 -31.88
N PHE A 9 -41.73 -2.75 -32.98
CA PHE A 9 -40.59 -1.88 -33.32
C PHE A 9 -40.39 -0.77 -32.28
N SER A 10 -41.48 -0.12 -31.85
CA SER A 10 -41.45 0.91 -30.81
C SER A 10 -40.96 0.36 -29.46
N SER A 11 -41.40 -0.84 -29.08
CA SER A 11 -40.94 -1.51 -27.85
C SER A 11 -39.45 -1.87 -27.89
N PHE A 12 -38.94 -2.31 -29.03
CA PHE A 12 -37.51 -2.62 -29.21
C PHE A 12 -36.64 -1.36 -29.10
N ILE A 13 -37.07 -0.26 -29.72
CA ILE A 13 -36.37 1.02 -29.66
C ILE A 13 -36.35 1.57 -28.24
N ALA A 14 -37.48 1.51 -27.52
CA ALA A 14 -37.56 1.94 -26.12
C ALA A 14 -36.62 1.14 -25.22
N LEU A 15 -36.51 -0.19 -25.43
CA LEU A 15 -35.61 -1.05 -24.67
C LEU A 15 -34.12 -0.73 -24.95
N ILE A 16 -33.77 -0.46 -26.21
CA ILE A 16 -32.41 -0.04 -26.57
C ILE A 16 -32.05 1.30 -25.92
N ILE A 17 -32.96 2.29 -25.95
CA ILE A 17 -32.75 3.59 -25.31
C ILE A 17 -32.55 3.43 -23.79
N PHE A 18 -33.35 2.57 -23.15
CA PHE A 18 -33.23 2.29 -21.73
C PHE A 18 -31.89 1.61 -21.36
N VAL A 19 -31.43 0.66 -22.17
CA VAL A 19 -30.13 0.01 -21.99
C VAL A 19 -28.98 1.02 -22.15
N PHE A 20 -29.03 1.89 -23.18
CA PHE A 20 -28.03 2.94 -23.36
C PHE A 20 -28.01 3.96 -22.22
N ALA A 21 -29.18 4.31 -21.67
CA ALA A 21 -29.28 5.20 -20.51
C ALA A 21 -28.61 4.60 -19.26
N ILE A 22 -28.72 3.28 -19.04
CA ILE A 22 -28.08 2.60 -17.91
C ILE A 22 -26.56 2.55 -18.07
N ILE A 23 -26.06 2.26 -19.28
CA ILE A 23 -24.61 2.13 -19.54
C ILE A 23 -23.86 3.43 -19.23
N ASN A 24 -24.45 4.59 -19.57
CA ASN A 24 -23.82 5.91 -19.37
C ASN A 24 -23.77 6.37 -17.90
N THR A 25 -24.43 5.69 -16.96
CA THR A 25 -24.41 6.07 -15.53
C THR A 25 -23.28 5.43 -14.74
N THR A 26 -22.49 4.56 -15.36
CA THR A 26 -21.42 3.84 -14.66
C THR A 26 -20.05 4.42 -14.97
N THR A 27 -19.32 4.71 -13.90
CA THR A 27 -17.87 4.97 -13.83
C THR A 27 -17.41 6.40 -14.11
N THR A 28 -17.65 7.30 -13.15
CA THR A 28 -16.56 8.21 -12.79
C THR A 28 -15.43 7.35 -12.20
N PRO A 29 -14.21 7.33 -12.79
CA PRO A 29 -13.08 6.75 -12.10
C PRO A 29 -12.87 7.63 -10.87
N VAL A 30 -13.28 7.14 -9.69
CA VAL A 30 -12.77 7.69 -8.45
C VAL A 30 -11.28 7.42 -8.53
N GLU A 31 -10.50 8.46 -8.82
CA GLU A 31 -9.06 8.46 -8.64
C GLU A 31 -8.84 7.99 -7.20
N GLY A 32 -8.54 6.69 -7.05
CA GLY A 32 -8.63 6.01 -5.76
C GLY A 32 -7.82 6.79 -4.76
N ALA A 33 -8.45 7.20 -3.64
CA ALA A 33 -7.82 8.02 -2.63
C ALA A 33 -6.49 7.37 -2.22
N LEU A 34 -5.38 7.96 -2.67
CA LEU A 34 -4.06 7.41 -2.43
C LEU A 34 -3.77 7.41 -0.94
N CYS A 35 -3.28 6.28 -0.46
CA CYS A 35 -3.13 6.06 0.96
C CYS A 35 -1.75 6.52 1.38
N GLU A 36 -1.69 7.67 2.04
CA GLU A 36 -0.46 8.28 2.51
C GLU A 36 0.04 7.64 3.81
N ARG A 37 1.33 7.32 3.87
CA ARG A 37 1.99 6.86 5.10
C ARG A 37 3.39 7.42 5.20
N ALA A 38 3.86 7.68 6.41
CA ALA A 38 5.27 7.96 6.63
C ALA A 38 6.11 6.72 6.26
N SER A 39 7.18 6.93 5.50
CA SER A 39 8.11 5.88 5.10
C SER A 39 8.71 5.20 6.33
N GLN A 40 8.66 3.86 6.36
CA GLN A 40 9.26 3.08 7.44
C GLN A 40 10.76 2.84 7.24
N THR A 41 11.24 3.04 6.02
CA THR A 41 12.64 2.77 5.66
C THR A 41 13.48 4.04 5.55
N TRP A 42 12.85 5.19 5.34
CA TRP A 42 13.55 6.48 5.27
C TRP A 42 14.07 6.88 6.63
N SER A 43 15.32 7.34 6.67
CA SER A 43 15.98 7.81 7.89
C SER A 43 16.45 9.25 7.72
N GLY A 44 16.25 10.07 8.76
CA GLY A 44 16.65 11.48 8.77
C GLY A 44 15.69 12.42 8.01
N SER A 45 16.13 13.67 7.86
CA SER A 45 15.34 14.72 7.21
C SER A 45 15.20 14.47 5.71
N CYS A 46 13.97 14.54 5.21
CA CYS A 46 13.68 14.40 3.78
C CYS A 46 13.97 15.72 3.04
N LEU A 47 15.13 15.81 2.40
CA LEU A 47 15.51 16.97 1.56
C LEU A 47 15.51 16.65 0.06
N ASN A 48 15.34 15.37 -0.30
CA ASN A 48 15.37 14.89 -1.67
C ASN A 48 14.14 14.05 -2.00
N THR A 49 13.12 14.72 -2.57
CA THR A 49 11.86 14.07 -2.99
C THR A 49 12.09 12.95 -4.01
N LYS A 50 13.03 13.11 -4.96
CA LYS A 50 13.33 12.05 -5.95
C LYS A 50 13.93 10.80 -5.29
N GLY A 51 14.77 11.00 -4.28
CA GLY A 51 15.32 9.92 -3.45
C GLY A 51 14.25 9.20 -2.66
N CYS A 52 13.39 9.96 -1.97
CA CYS A 52 12.23 9.46 -1.23
C CYS A 52 11.31 8.64 -2.15
N ASN A 53 10.96 9.16 -3.33
CA ASN A 53 10.12 8.46 -4.30
C ASN A 53 10.71 7.11 -4.72
N LYS A 54 11.99 7.08 -5.13
CA LYS A 54 12.66 5.83 -5.54
C LYS A 54 12.69 4.82 -4.39
N GLN A 55 12.94 5.27 -3.17
CA GLN A 55 12.96 4.40 -2.01
C GLN A 55 11.57 3.83 -1.69
N CYS A 56 10.53 4.66 -1.70
CA CYS A 56 9.14 4.23 -1.53
C CYS A 56 8.74 3.16 -2.57
N GLN A 57 9.08 3.34 -3.84
CA GLN A 57 8.80 2.37 -4.91
C GLN A 57 9.61 1.07 -4.73
N ASN A 58 10.92 1.19 -4.51
CA ASN A 58 11.80 0.03 -4.50
C ASN A 58 11.66 -0.82 -3.22
N TRP A 59 11.56 -0.16 -2.06
CA TRP A 59 11.68 -0.80 -0.74
C TRP A 59 10.34 -1.02 -0.07
N GLU A 60 9.38 -0.12 -0.28
CA GLU A 60 8.08 -0.18 0.38
C GLU A 60 6.94 -0.61 -0.56
N LYS A 61 7.21 -0.70 -1.87
CA LYS A 61 6.21 -1.05 -2.91
C LYS A 61 5.06 -0.05 -3.00
N ALA A 62 5.38 1.21 -2.75
CA ALA A 62 4.45 2.31 -2.94
C ALA A 62 4.36 2.73 -4.41
N ARG A 63 3.26 3.39 -4.79
CA ARG A 63 3.10 3.98 -6.12
C ARG A 63 4.11 5.11 -6.34
N ASN A 64 4.25 5.98 -5.34
CA ASN A 64 5.19 7.10 -5.33
C ASN A 64 5.52 7.54 -3.88
N GLY A 65 6.36 8.56 -3.75
CA GLY A 65 6.67 9.18 -2.48
C GLY A 65 7.12 10.64 -2.59
N ALA A 66 6.95 11.40 -1.50
CA ALA A 66 7.31 12.81 -1.43
C ALA A 66 7.79 13.23 -0.03
N CYS A 67 8.66 14.25 0.02
CA CYS A 67 9.02 14.90 1.27
C CYS A 67 7.92 15.88 1.69
N HIS A 68 7.42 15.76 2.92
CA HIS A 68 6.50 16.72 3.52
C HIS A 68 6.97 17.18 4.89
N THR A 69 6.65 18.42 5.21
CA THR A 69 6.92 19.01 6.53
C THR A 69 5.71 18.81 7.44
N ARG A 70 5.86 18.10 8.55
CA ARG A 70 4.85 18.04 9.61
C ARG A 70 5.48 18.30 10.97
N LYS A 71 4.88 19.19 11.75
CA LYS A 71 5.35 19.56 13.11
C LYS A 71 6.87 19.85 13.13
N ALA A 72 7.33 20.68 12.18
CA ALA A 72 8.73 21.08 11.99
C ALA A 72 9.71 19.95 11.58
N LYS A 73 9.23 18.75 11.21
CA LYS A 73 10.08 17.66 10.69
C LYS A 73 9.80 17.43 9.20
N GLN A 74 10.86 17.38 8.40
CA GLN A 74 10.80 16.95 7.00
C GLN A 74 10.83 15.43 6.93
N MET A 75 9.71 14.80 6.60
CA MET A 75 9.58 13.34 6.55
C MET A 75 9.27 12.88 5.13
N CYS A 76 9.76 11.70 4.77
CA CYS A 76 9.36 11.03 3.54
C CYS A 76 8.01 10.34 3.75
N PHE A 77 7.04 10.61 2.89
CA PHE A 77 5.75 9.93 2.85
C PHE A 77 5.64 9.13 1.56
N CYS A 78 5.18 7.90 1.67
CA CYS A 78 4.89 7.00 0.56
C CYS A 78 3.38 6.93 0.34
N TYR A 79 2.95 6.91 -0.92
CA TYR A 79 1.54 6.76 -1.27
C TYR A 79 1.29 5.41 -1.93
N PHE A 80 0.29 4.71 -1.41
CA PHE A 80 -0.07 3.36 -1.84
C PHE A 80 -1.42 3.39 -2.55
N ASP A 81 -1.59 2.52 -3.55
CA ASP A 81 -2.87 2.33 -4.22
C ASP A 81 -3.94 1.74 -3.30
N THR A 82 -3.54 1.13 -2.18
CA THR A 82 -4.44 0.52 -1.20
C THR A 82 -4.15 0.99 0.23
N CYS A 83 -5.23 1.23 0.99
CA CYS A 83 -5.15 1.73 2.37
C CYS A 83 -4.91 0.62 3.39
N SER A 84 -4.65 -0.60 2.94
CA SER A 84 -4.22 -1.71 3.79
C SER A 84 -2.80 -1.46 4.30
N SER A 85 -2.65 -1.28 5.62
CA SER A 85 -1.36 -1.33 6.35
C SER A 85 -0.51 -2.50 5.82
N PRO A 86 0.84 -2.49 5.88
CA PRO A 86 1.60 -3.64 5.41
C PRO A 86 1.00 -4.90 6.02
N THR A 87 0.54 -5.82 5.17
CA THR A 87 -0.08 -7.11 5.54
C THR A 87 0.89 -8.04 6.27
N LEU A 88 2.02 -7.48 6.72
CA LEU A 88 3.08 -8.18 7.36
C LEU A 88 2.81 -8.28 8.85
N CYS A 89 2.55 -9.50 9.30
CA CYS A 89 2.48 -9.83 10.71
C CYS A 89 3.84 -9.57 11.34
N GLU A 90 3.91 -8.68 12.32
CA GLU A 90 5.13 -8.44 13.08
C GLU A 90 5.16 -9.37 14.30
N LYS A 91 6.22 -10.17 14.41
CA LYS A 91 6.49 -10.99 15.60
C LYS A 91 7.94 -10.75 16.04
N ALA A 92 8.20 -10.79 17.34
CA ALA A 92 9.58 -10.83 17.82
C ALA A 92 10.23 -12.12 17.28
N SER A 93 11.49 -12.03 16.86
CA SER A 93 12.21 -13.19 16.35
C SER A 93 12.26 -14.29 17.41
N GLN A 94 11.85 -15.50 17.02
CA GLN A 94 11.87 -16.68 17.88
C GLN A 94 13.29 -17.26 18.00
N THR A 95 14.13 -16.98 17.01
CA THR A 95 15.47 -17.58 16.87
C THR A 95 16.61 -16.62 17.21
N TRP A 96 16.33 -15.32 17.37
CA TRP A 96 17.32 -14.32 17.74
C TRP A 96 17.44 -14.16 19.26
N SER A 97 18.64 -14.39 19.79
CA SER A 97 18.96 -14.13 21.19
C SER A 97 19.74 -12.82 21.37
N GLY A 98 19.36 -12.03 22.38
CA GLY A 98 20.08 -10.81 22.77
C GLY A 98 19.73 -9.56 21.96
N SER A 99 20.53 -8.50 22.14
CA SER A 99 20.30 -7.24 21.44
C SER A 99 20.79 -7.29 20.00
N CYS A 100 19.99 -6.71 19.10
CA CYS A 100 20.42 -6.50 17.71
C CYS A 100 21.19 -5.19 17.57
N PHE A 101 22.20 -5.17 16.70
CA PHE A 101 23.08 -4.00 16.47
C PHE A 101 22.97 -3.44 15.05
N ASN A 102 22.44 -4.21 14.11
CA ASN A 102 22.17 -3.80 12.74
C ASN A 102 20.93 -4.52 12.18
N ASN A 103 20.36 -3.98 11.12
CA ASN A 103 19.19 -4.57 10.46
C ASN A 103 19.57 -5.80 9.65
N GLY A 104 20.76 -5.83 9.04
CA GLY A 104 21.16 -6.90 8.12
C GLY A 104 21.24 -8.28 8.78
N GLY A 105 21.75 -8.37 10.01
CA GLY A 105 21.78 -9.63 10.75
C GLY A 105 20.37 -10.12 11.07
N CYS A 106 19.51 -9.24 11.57
CA CYS A 106 18.11 -9.57 11.87
C CYS A 106 17.33 -9.96 10.61
N ASP A 107 17.53 -9.24 9.49
CA ASP A 107 16.89 -9.55 8.22
C ASP A 107 17.29 -10.92 7.67
N ARG A 108 18.60 -11.21 7.68
CA ARG A 108 19.11 -12.53 7.27
C ARG A 108 18.58 -13.62 8.18
N GLN A 109 18.54 -13.40 9.49
CA GLN A 109 18.01 -14.37 10.45
C GLN A 109 16.53 -14.68 10.15
N CYS A 110 15.69 -13.65 10.08
CA CYS A 110 14.25 -13.80 9.84
C CYS A 110 13.95 -14.52 8.52
N LYS A 111 14.69 -14.21 7.45
CA LYS A 111 14.53 -14.87 6.14
C LYS A 111 15.00 -16.33 6.17
N THR A 112 16.15 -16.58 6.78
CA THR A 112 16.80 -17.90 6.76
C THR A 112 16.11 -18.90 7.69
N TRP A 113 15.75 -18.47 8.89
CA TRP A 113 15.35 -19.37 9.97
C TRP A 113 13.85 -19.31 10.29
N GLU A 114 13.20 -18.20 9.98
CA GLU A 114 11.78 -18.01 10.32
C GLU A 114 10.88 -17.96 9.08
N LYS A 115 11.44 -17.94 7.86
CA LYS A 115 10.69 -17.79 6.59
C LYS A 115 9.87 -16.48 6.54
N ALA A 116 10.36 -15.45 7.23
CA ALA A 116 9.78 -14.12 7.16
C ALA A 116 10.20 -13.40 5.86
N VAL A 117 9.40 -12.43 5.45
CA VAL A 117 9.67 -11.56 4.29
C VAL A 117 10.88 -10.68 4.55
N ARG A 118 11.01 -10.18 5.77
CA ARG A 118 12.14 -9.36 6.22
C ARG A 118 12.27 -9.37 7.74
N GLY A 119 13.42 -8.92 8.21
CA GLY A 119 13.69 -8.63 9.61
C GLY A 119 14.17 -7.21 9.80
N ASN A 120 13.91 -6.63 10.97
CA ASN A 120 14.40 -5.31 11.33
C ASN A 120 14.82 -5.24 12.81
N CYS A 121 15.90 -4.52 13.08
CA CYS A 121 16.32 -4.24 14.44
C CYS A 121 15.63 -2.95 14.93
N LYS A 122 14.84 -3.04 16.00
CA LYS A 122 14.19 -1.86 16.59
C LYS A 122 14.14 -1.93 18.11
N THR A 123 14.03 -0.76 18.73
CA THR A 123 13.93 -0.65 20.19
C THR A 123 12.49 -0.83 20.64
N ARG A 124 12.25 -1.76 21.57
CA ARG A 124 10.98 -1.90 22.30
C ARG A 124 11.30 -1.95 23.78
N THR A 125 10.59 -1.14 24.58
CA THR A 125 10.80 -1.04 26.05
C THR A 125 12.28 -0.87 26.46
N GLY A 126 13.01 -0.02 25.74
CA GLY A 126 14.43 0.26 26.00
C GLY A 126 15.43 -0.81 25.53
N LYS A 127 14.96 -1.93 24.95
CA LYS A 127 15.82 -3.00 24.44
C LYS A 127 15.78 -3.05 22.92
N LYS A 128 16.94 -3.12 22.27
CA LYS A 128 17.03 -3.42 20.83
C LYS A 128 16.69 -4.88 20.60
N MET A 129 15.64 -5.15 19.85
CA MET A 129 15.14 -6.49 19.57
C MET A 129 14.99 -6.71 18.07
N CYS A 130 15.21 -7.95 17.63
CA CYS A 130 14.96 -8.36 16.27
C CYS A 130 13.47 -8.69 16.09
N PHE A 131 12.84 -8.11 15.08
CA PHE A 131 11.45 -8.38 14.70
C PHE A 131 11.38 -8.91 13.28
N CYS A 132 10.59 -9.95 13.09
CA CYS A 132 10.34 -10.58 11.80
C CYS A 132 8.95 -10.22 11.28
N TYR A 133 8.85 -10.07 9.96
CA TYR A 133 7.66 -9.63 9.25
C TYR A 133 7.19 -10.72 8.28
N PHE A 134 5.98 -11.25 8.48
CA PHE A 134 5.46 -12.43 7.76
C PHE A 134 4.24 -12.09 6.91
N ASN A 135 4.07 -12.71 5.75
CA ASN A 135 2.88 -12.52 4.91
C ASN A 135 1.57 -12.99 5.56
N LYS A 136 1.64 -13.85 6.58
CA LYS A 136 0.50 -14.37 7.35
C LYS A 136 0.89 -14.47 8.83
N CYS A 137 -0.08 -14.17 9.70
CA CYS A 137 0.01 -14.56 11.11
C CYS A 137 -0.35 -16.04 11.26
#